data_AF-A0A0S4LGE1-F1
#
_entry.id   AF-A0A0S4LGE1-F1
#
_cell.length_a   1.000
_cell.length_b   1.000
_cell.length_c   1.000
_cell.angle_alpha   90.00
_cell.angle_beta   90.00
_cell.angle_gamma   90.00
#
_symmetry.space_group_name_H-M   'P 1'
#
loop_
_entity.id
_entity.type
_entity.pdbx_description
1 polymer ?
#
loop_
_entity_poly.entity_id
_entity_poly.type
_entity_poly.pdbx_seq_one_letter_code
_entity_poly.pdbx_strand_id
1 'polypeptide(L)'
;MLQDVPFGIRRLVDIGNKALSSAINDPYTATQAVHHLSEILCVLARRRLGDRLYRDQHGTVRVAIPFPDLVDYLQLGTGQIRRFGAKEPAVARSLIQLLKNVCSSTTSEDRRVAAARHIRLVLEEARREITEPADMESLLAEGDEVLRALEAGRPLSARGSTHDFIL
;
A
#
# COMPACT_ATOMS: atom_id res chain seq x y z
N MET A 1 -21.62 11.53 -6.95
CA MET A 1 -21.64 10.55 -5.85
C MET A 1 -20.23 10.38 -5.35
N LEU A 2 -19.92 10.80 -4.12
CA LEU A 2 -18.64 10.46 -3.50
C LEU A 2 -18.75 8.96 -3.15
N GLN A 3 -18.25 8.07 -4.01
CA GLN A 3 -18.17 6.65 -3.67
C GLN A 3 -17.29 6.52 -2.43
N ASP A 4 -17.75 5.76 -1.44
CA ASP A 4 -17.06 5.49 -0.17
C ASP A 4 -15.71 4.80 -0.47
N VAL A 5 -14.63 5.59 -0.54
CA VAL A 5 -13.28 5.11 -0.87
C VAL A 5 -12.86 3.91 0.00
N PRO A 6 -13.06 3.93 1.34
CA PRO A 6 -12.90 2.76 2.19
C PRO A 6 -13.62 1.49 1.69
N PHE A 7 -14.83 1.61 1.17
CA PHE A 7 -15.58 0.47 0.63
C PHE A 7 -14.92 -0.10 -0.62
N GLY A 8 -14.48 0.76 -1.55
CA GLY A 8 -13.75 0.34 -2.75
C GLY A 8 -12.45 -0.41 -2.42
N ILE A 9 -11.69 0.11 -1.44
CA ILE A 9 -10.47 -0.54 -0.94
C ILE A 9 -10.79 -1.90 -0.31
N ARG A 10 -11.81 -1.97 0.56
CA ARG A 10 -12.23 -3.25 1.19
C ARG A 10 -12.61 -4.28 0.13
N ARG A 11 -13.29 -3.87 -0.94
CA ARG A 11 -13.68 -4.80 -2.00
C ARG A 11 -12.47 -5.42 -2.70
N LEU A 12 -11.43 -4.64 -2.97
CA LEU A 12 -10.17 -5.17 -3.52
C LEU A 12 -9.44 -6.06 -2.53
N VAL A 13 -9.43 -5.69 -1.24
CA VAL A 13 -8.85 -6.52 -0.17
C VAL A 13 -9.58 -7.86 -0.06
N ASP A 14 -10.90 -7.88 -0.14
CA ASP A 14 -11.70 -9.11 -0.12
C ASP A 14 -11.39 -10.01 -1.31
N ILE A 15 -11.21 -9.44 -2.50
CA ILE A 15 -10.80 -10.18 -3.71
C ILE A 15 -9.43 -10.81 -3.49
N GLY A 16 -8.45 -10.02 -3.03
CA GLY A 16 -7.09 -10.52 -2.75
C GLY A 16 -7.08 -11.61 -1.69
N ASN A 17 -7.76 -11.40 -0.55
CA ASN A 17 -7.84 -12.39 0.52
C ASN A 17 -8.56 -13.68 0.08
N LYS A 18 -9.63 -13.56 -0.73
CA LYS A 18 -10.32 -14.73 -1.28
C LYS A 18 -9.39 -15.52 -2.20
N ALA A 19 -8.65 -14.85 -3.08
CA ALA A 19 -7.69 -15.48 -3.96
C ALA A 19 -6.57 -16.21 -3.18
N LEU A 20 -6.10 -15.62 -2.07
CA LEU A 20 -5.07 -16.20 -1.20
C LEU A 20 -5.58 -17.31 -0.26
N SER A 21 -6.89 -17.56 -0.22
CA SER A 21 -7.45 -18.59 0.65
C SER A 21 -6.91 -19.98 0.27
N SER A 22 -6.83 -20.88 1.26
CA SER A 22 -6.33 -22.25 1.05
C SER A 22 -7.14 -23.06 0.05
N ALA A 23 -8.37 -22.65 -0.26
CA ALA A 23 -9.23 -23.30 -1.24
C ALA A 23 -8.94 -22.86 -2.68
N ILE A 24 -8.41 -21.64 -2.87
CA ILE A 24 -8.17 -21.06 -4.21
C ILE A 24 -6.67 -21.03 -4.53
N ASN A 25 -5.84 -20.51 -3.61
CA ASN A 25 -4.39 -20.31 -3.78
C ASN A 25 -4.03 -19.71 -5.16
N ASP A 26 -4.65 -18.59 -5.51
CA ASP A 26 -4.41 -17.84 -6.75
C ASP A 26 -3.61 -16.56 -6.45
N PRO A 27 -2.26 -16.65 -6.45
CA PRO A 27 -1.41 -15.50 -6.18
C PRO A 27 -1.41 -14.46 -7.31
N TYR A 28 -1.81 -14.86 -8.53
CA TYR A 28 -1.91 -13.94 -9.65
C TYR A 28 -3.06 -12.96 -9.43
N THR A 29 -4.26 -13.45 -9.11
CA THR A 29 -5.42 -12.58 -8.81
C THR A 29 -5.17 -11.69 -7.59
N ALA A 30 -4.50 -12.22 -6.56
CA ALA A 30 -4.10 -11.42 -5.40
C ALA A 30 -3.15 -10.27 -5.79
N THR A 31 -2.17 -10.55 -6.64
CA THR A 31 -1.24 -9.54 -7.16
C THR A 31 -1.97 -8.46 -7.98
N GLN A 32 -2.96 -8.83 -8.80
CA GLN A 32 -3.78 -7.86 -9.53
C GLN A 32 -4.61 -6.97 -8.60
N ALA A 33 -5.18 -7.54 -7.54
CA ALA A 33 -5.87 -6.74 -6.52
C ALA A 33 -4.91 -5.73 -5.86
N VAL A 34 -3.67 -6.14 -5.57
CA VAL A 34 -2.63 -5.25 -5.04
C VAL A 34 -2.27 -4.15 -6.04
N HIS A 35 -2.17 -4.44 -7.34
CA HIS A 35 -1.91 -3.40 -8.34
C HIS A 35 -3.01 -2.33 -8.37
N HIS A 36 -4.28 -2.72 -8.36
CA HIS A 36 -5.38 -1.75 -8.28
C HIS A 36 -5.40 -0.97 -6.97
N LEU A 37 -5.07 -1.61 -5.85
CA LEU A 37 -4.88 -0.91 -4.57
C LEU A 37 -3.75 0.13 -4.67
N SER A 38 -2.66 -0.17 -5.37
CA SER A 38 -1.57 0.78 -5.60
C SER A 38 -2.05 2.03 -6.32
N GLU A 39 -2.85 1.90 -7.36
CA GLU A 39 -3.37 3.05 -8.11
C GLU A 39 -4.21 3.97 -7.21
N ILE A 40 -5.13 3.39 -6.44
CA ILE A 40 -6.02 4.12 -5.53
C ILE A 40 -5.20 4.81 -4.43
N LEU A 41 -4.29 4.08 -3.78
CA LEU A 41 -3.48 4.62 -2.69
C LEU A 41 -2.52 5.72 -3.19
N CYS A 42 -1.99 5.61 -4.40
CA CYS A 42 -1.19 6.68 -5.01
C CYS A 42 -2.02 7.95 -5.26
N VAL A 43 -3.28 7.80 -5.69
CA VAL A 43 -4.19 8.95 -5.82
C VAL A 43 -4.45 9.59 -4.45
N LEU A 44 -4.73 8.79 -3.42
CA LEU A 44 -4.97 9.28 -2.06
C LEU A 44 -3.73 9.95 -1.45
N ALA A 45 -2.54 9.44 -1.73
CA ALA A 45 -1.26 9.98 -1.25
C ALA A 45 -1.00 11.43 -1.71
N ARG A 46 -1.61 11.84 -2.84
CA ARG A 46 -1.58 13.20 -3.40
C ARG A 46 -2.68 14.13 -2.86
N ARG A 47 -3.65 13.60 -2.11
CA ARG A 47 -4.80 14.37 -1.60
C ARG A 47 -4.56 14.83 -0.16
N ARG A 48 -5.23 15.93 0.22
CA ARG A 48 -5.38 16.32 1.62
C ARG A 48 -6.37 15.34 2.27
N LEU A 49 -5.89 14.57 3.23
CA LEU A 49 -6.63 13.55 3.99
C LEU A 49 -6.63 13.93 5.47
N GLY A 50 -7.34 13.17 6.29
CA GLY A 50 -7.49 13.44 7.72
C GLY A 50 -8.58 14.47 8.02
N ASP A 51 -8.65 14.84 9.28
CA ASP A 51 -9.77 15.60 9.86
C ASP A 51 -10.10 16.89 9.11
N ARG A 52 -11.41 17.13 8.98
CA ARG A 52 -11.95 18.39 8.49
C ARG A 52 -12.39 19.23 9.67
N LEU A 53 -11.66 20.31 9.91
CA LEU A 53 -11.95 21.28 10.95
C LEU A 53 -12.70 22.47 10.34
N TYR A 54 -13.87 22.76 10.87
CA TYR A 54 -14.66 23.96 10.54
C TYR A 54 -14.58 24.94 11.68
N ARG A 55 -14.20 26.18 11.36
CA ARG A 55 -13.98 27.27 12.31
C ARG A 55 -15.05 28.33 12.17
N ASP A 56 -15.40 29.00 13.26
CA ASP A 56 -16.26 30.19 13.22
C ASP A 56 -15.50 31.43 12.72
N GLN A 57 -16.22 32.56 12.66
CA GLN A 57 -15.68 33.87 12.25
C GLN A 57 -14.55 34.40 13.17
N HIS A 58 -14.37 33.81 14.35
CA HIS A 58 -13.31 34.15 15.31
C HIS A 58 -12.14 33.13 15.28
N GLY A 59 -12.16 32.18 14.34
CA GLY A 59 -11.10 31.17 14.18
C GLY A 59 -11.20 29.97 15.14
N THR A 60 -12.25 29.89 15.96
CA THR A 60 -12.44 28.79 16.92
C THR A 60 -13.00 27.57 16.20
N VAL A 61 -12.40 26.38 16.39
CA VAL A 61 -12.94 25.12 15.84
C VAL A 61 -14.31 24.85 16.48
N ARG A 62 -15.35 24.73 15.66
CA ARG A 62 -16.72 24.42 16.10
C ARG A 62 -17.14 23.00 15.72
N VAL A 63 -16.58 22.46 14.63
CA VAL A 63 -16.87 21.11 14.17
C VAL A 63 -15.57 20.46 13.72
N ALA A 64 -15.30 19.26 14.21
CA ALA A 64 -14.27 18.36 13.70
C ALA A 64 -14.95 17.12 13.14
N ILE A 65 -14.76 16.85 11.85
CA ILE A 65 -15.27 15.63 11.22
C ILE A 65 -14.06 14.70 11.03
N PRO A 66 -14.02 13.54 11.72
CA PRO A 66 -12.94 12.58 11.55
C PRO A 66 -13.01 11.96 10.16
N PHE A 67 -11.87 11.92 9.48
CA PHE A 67 -11.73 11.23 8.20
C PHE A 67 -10.47 10.39 8.20
N PRO A 68 -10.47 9.21 7.57
CA PRO A 68 -9.27 8.41 7.49
C PRO A 68 -8.12 9.17 6.84
N ASP A 69 -6.94 9.03 7.40
CA ASP A 69 -5.71 9.54 6.82
C ASP A 69 -5.04 8.49 5.91
N LEU A 70 -3.84 8.79 5.39
CA LEU A 70 -3.15 7.82 4.52
C LEU A 70 -2.72 6.57 5.29
N VAL A 71 -2.35 6.69 6.57
CA VAL A 71 -1.91 5.58 7.40
C VAL A 71 -3.07 4.58 7.57
N ASP A 72 -4.27 5.08 7.79
CA ASP A 72 -5.49 4.27 7.87
C ASP A 72 -5.73 3.50 6.57
N TYR A 73 -5.59 4.17 5.41
CA TYR A 73 -5.78 3.52 4.11
C TYR A 73 -4.69 2.51 3.78
N LEU A 74 -3.43 2.78 4.15
CA LEU A 74 -2.33 1.82 4.01
C LEU A 74 -2.60 0.56 4.84
N GLN A 75 -3.03 0.72 6.08
CA GLN A 75 -3.40 -0.40 6.94
C GLN A 75 -4.59 -1.18 6.37
N LEU A 76 -5.62 -0.47 5.92
CA LEU A 76 -6.81 -1.08 5.32
C LEU A 76 -6.46 -1.89 4.07
N GLY A 77 -5.71 -1.30 3.15
CA GLY A 77 -5.39 -1.89 1.84
C GLY A 77 -4.34 -3.01 1.89
N THR A 78 -3.39 -2.95 2.83
CA THR A 78 -2.24 -3.88 2.82
C THR A 78 -2.28 -4.91 3.94
N GLY A 79 -2.93 -4.61 5.07
CA GLY A 79 -2.73 -5.37 6.31
C GLY A 79 -3.12 -6.84 6.21
N GLN A 80 -4.31 -7.15 5.66
CA GLN A 80 -4.78 -8.54 5.54
C GLN A 80 -4.06 -9.29 4.42
N ILE A 81 -3.89 -8.67 3.25
CA ILE A 81 -3.19 -9.29 2.11
C ILE A 81 -1.77 -9.67 2.50
N ARG A 82 -1.06 -8.79 3.22
CA ARG A 82 0.29 -9.05 3.74
C ARG A 82 0.33 -10.31 4.60
N ARG A 83 -0.65 -10.48 5.50
CA ARG A 83 -0.73 -11.65 6.40
C ARG A 83 -1.06 -12.95 5.65
N PHE A 84 -2.05 -12.92 4.77
CA PHE A 84 -2.49 -14.13 4.05
C PHE A 84 -1.56 -14.51 2.90
N GLY A 85 -0.87 -13.53 2.32
CA GLY A 85 0.09 -13.70 1.23
C GLY A 85 1.54 -13.83 1.68
N ALA A 86 1.81 -13.91 2.99
CA ALA A 86 3.16 -13.87 3.54
C ALA A 86 4.07 -15.00 3.02
N LYS A 87 3.50 -16.17 2.71
CA LYS A 87 4.20 -17.34 2.14
C LYS A 87 4.48 -17.24 0.64
N GLU A 88 3.95 -16.22 -0.04
CA GLU A 88 4.00 -16.09 -1.50
C GLU A 88 4.90 -14.90 -1.90
N PRO A 89 6.12 -15.16 -2.41
CA PRO A 89 7.07 -14.11 -2.77
C PRO A 89 6.51 -13.10 -3.78
N ALA A 90 5.71 -13.53 -4.75
CA ALA A 90 5.14 -12.63 -5.75
C ALA A 90 4.19 -11.58 -5.13
N VAL A 91 3.38 -12.01 -4.16
CA VAL A 91 2.42 -11.14 -3.47
C VAL A 91 3.17 -10.18 -2.55
N ALA A 92 4.14 -10.66 -1.78
CA ALA A 92 4.98 -9.81 -0.93
C ALA A 92 5.72 -8.74 -1.75
N ARG A 93 6.29 -9.12 -2.90
CA ARG A 93 6.93 -8.18 -3.83
C ARG A 93 5.96 -7.13 -4.36
N SER A 94 4.74 -7.55 -4.74
CA SER A 94 3.70 -6.62 -5.21
C SER A 94 3.33 -5.57 -4.15
N LEU A 95 3.30 -5.96 -2.87
CA LEU A 95 3.04 -5.04 -1.75
C LEU A 95 4.19 -4.06 -1.55
N ILE A 96 5.45 -4.50 -1.66
CA ILE A 96 6.62 -3.60 -1.61
C ILE A 96 6.55 -2.59 -2.74
N GLN A 97 6.24 -3.02 -3.97
CA GLN A 97 6.13 -2.14 -5.12
C GLN A 97 4.97 -1.14 -4.99
N LEU A 98 3.82 -1.57 -4.44
CA LEU A 98 2.72 -0.68 -4.08
C LEU A 98 3.18 0.42 -3.12
N LEU A 99 3.88 0.05 -2.05
CA LEU A 99 4.32 0.98 -1.01
C LEU A 99 5.37 1.94 -1.54
N LYS A 100 6.31 1.45 -2.38
CA LYS A 100 7.25 2.28 -3.15
C LYS A 100 6.50 3.33 -3.98
N ASN A 101 5.48 2.93 -4.73
CA ASN A 101 4.70 3.84 -5.58
C ASN A 101 3.97 4.90 -4.74
N VAL A 102 3.43 4.52 -3.58
CA VAL A 102 2.79 5.45 -2.64
C VAL A 102 3.79 6.48 -2.12
N CYS A 103 5.00 6.05 -1.74
CA CYS A 103 6.06 6.97 -1.33
C CYS A 103 6.43 7.97 -2.44
N SER A 104 6.59 7.50 -3.69
CA SER A 104 6.85 8.38 -4.84
C SER A 104 5.71 9.38 -5.10
N SER A 105 4.50 9.04 -4.67
CA SER A 105 3.29 9.85 -4.92
C SER A 105 3.03 10.90 -3.84
N THR A 106 3.86 11.02 -2.80
CA THR A 106 3.63 11.98 -1.71
C THR A 106 4.84 12.86 -1.42
N THR A 107 4.57 14.12 -1.10
CA THR A 107 5.60 15.08 -0.67
C THR A 107 5.75 15.15 0.85
N SER A 108 4.82 14.57 1.61
CA SER A 108 4.82 14.55 3.08
C SER A 108 5.78 13.49 3.62
N GLU A 109 6.69 13.92 4.49
CA GLU A 109 7.65 13.02 5.14
C GLU A 109 6.94 11.99 6.04
N ASP A 110 5.98 12.41 6.85
CA ASP A 110 5.21 11.50 7.72
C ASP A 110 4.52 10.38 6.92
N ARG A 111 4.01 10.70 5.73
CA ARG A 111 3.41 9.71 4.82
C ARG A 111 4.44 8.76 4.23
N ARG A 112 5.65 9.23 3.89
CA ARG A 112 6.77 8.38 3.47
C ARG A 112 7.21 7.45 4.59
N VAL A 113 7.34 7.97 5.82
CA VAL A 113 7.67 7.18 7.02
C VAL A 113 6.62 6.10 7.27
N ALA A 114 5.33 6.43 7.14
CA ALA A 114 4.26 5.46 7.28
C ALA A 114 4.37 4.34 6.24
N ALA A 115 4.53 4.66 4.96
CA ALA A 115 4.69 3.64 3.92
C ALA A 115 5.97 2.80 4.11
N ALA A 116 7.09 3.41 4.52
CA ALA A 116 8.32 2.69 4.88
C ALA A 116 8.09 1.71 6.05
N ARG A 117 7.29 2.08 7.05
CA ARG A 117 6.89 1.17 8.13
C ARG A 117 6.16 -0.05 7.58
N HIS A 118 5.24 0.14 6.64
CA HIS A 118 4.52 -0.97 6.00
C HIS A 118 5.46 -1.87 5.17
N ILE A 119 6.52 -1.33 4.54
CA ILE A 119 7.51 -2.15 3.83
C ILE A 119 8.22 -3.09 4.81
N ARG A 120 8.68 -2.56 5.95
CA ARG A 120 9.32 -3.36 7.01
C ARG A 120 8.38 -4.46 7.52
N LEU A 121 7.12 -4.12 7.74
CA LEU A 121 6.09 -5.08 8.13
C LEU A 121 5.90 -6.20 7.10
N VAL A 122 5.97 -5.91 5.79
CA VAL A 122 5.90 -6.94 4.72
C VAL A 122 7.11 -7.87 4.81
N LEU A 123 8.31 -7.31 4.89
CA LEU A 123 9.55 -8.08 5.00
C LEU A 123 9.59 -8.96 6.26
N GLU A 124 9.10 -8.47 7.40
CA GLU A 124 9.01 -9.22 8.65
C GLU A 124 8.05 -10.40 8.58
N GLU A 125 6.93 -10.29 7.86
CA GLU A 125 6.01 -11.42 7.64
C GLU A 125 6.56 -12.41 6.63
N ALA A 126 7.08 -11.92 5.50
CA ALA A 126 7.73 -12.75 4.49
C ALA A 126 8.88 -13.59 5.08
N ARG A 127 9.73 -12.98 5.92
CA ARG A 127 10.84 -13.67 6.58
C ARG A 127 10.41 -14.82 7.49
N ARG A 128 9.19 -14.77 8.03
CA ARG A 128 8.65 -15.83 8.90
C ARG A 128 8.06 -17.00 8.12
N GLU A 129 7.57 -16.75 6.91
CA GLU A 129 6.72 -17.70 6.17
C GLU A 129 7.35 -18.24 4.88
N ILE A 130 8.27 -17.49 4.24
CA ILE A 130 8.99 -17.95 3.05
C ILE A 130 10.15 -18.84 3.48
N THR A 131 10.09 -20.12 3.09
CA THR A 131 11.10 -21.11 3.45
C THR A 131 12.26 -21.19 2.47
N GLU A 132 12.06 -20.80 1.21
CA GLU A 132 13.09 -20.82 0.17
C GLU A 132 14.04 -19.62 0.35
N PRO A 133 15.34 -19.83 0.67
CA PRO A 133 16.27 -18.73 0.93
C PRO A 133 16.45 -17.79 -0.26
N ALA A 134 16.49 -18.30 -1.49
CA ALA A 134 16.71 -17.49 -2.68
C ALA A 134 15.58 -16.46 -2.90
N ASP A 135 14.34 -16.87 -2.66
CA ASP A 135 13.17 -15.99 -2.77
C ASP A 135 13.20 -14.89 -1.70
N MET A 136 13.57 -15.25 -0.47
CA MET A 136 13.67 -14.29 0.62
C MET A 136 14.82 -13.30 0.43
N GLU A 137 15.99 -13.76 -0.02
CA GLU A 137 17.15 -12.90 -0.33
C GLU A 137 16.82 -11.87 -1.40
N SER A 138 16.17 -12.30 -2.48
CA SER A 138 15.72 -11.40 -3.54
C SER A 138 14.75 -10.34 -3.01
N LEU A 139 13.79 -10.74 -2.18
CA LEU A 139 12.79 -9.85 -1.61
C LEU A 139 13.40 -8.84 -0.62
N LEU A 140 14.34 -9.29 0.23
CA LEU A 140 15.09 -8.43 1.14
C LEU A 140 15.90 -7.38 0.38
N ALA A 141 16.62 -7.79 -0.66
CA ALA A 141 17.42 -6.87 -1.47
C ALA A 141 16.55 -5.75 -2.08
N GLU A 142 15.39 -6.11 -2.63
CA GLU A 142 14.46 -5.16 -3.23
C GLU A 142 13.84 -4.22 -2.16
N GLY A 143 13.42 -4.77 -1.02
CA GLY A 143 12.87 -3.97 0.08
C GLY A 143 13.90 -3.00 0.68
N ASP A 144 15.12 -3.45 0.89
CA ASP A 144 16.25 -2.64 1.39
C ASP A 144 16.61 -1.51 0.42
N GLU A 145 16.64 -1.80 -0.89
CA GLU A 145 16.91 -0.78 -1.90
C GLU A 145 15.88 0.36 -1.81
N VAL A 146 14.59 0.00 -1.69
CA VAL A 146 13.51 0.98 -1.54
C VAL A 146 13.66 1.79 -0.26
N LEU A 147 13.90 1.13 0.88
CA LEU A 147 14.06 1.82 2.17
C LEU A 147 15.26 2.79 2.15
N ARG A 148 16.42 2.37 1.62
CA ARG A 148 17.60 3.23 1.49
C ARG A 148 17.36 4.43 0.57
N ALA A 149 16.61 4.24 -0.52
CA ALA A 149 16.27 5.34 -1.41
C ALA A 149 15.33 6.36 -0.75
N LEU A 150 14.40 5.90 0.10
CA LEU A 150 13.53 6.77 0.90
C LEU A 150 14.34 7.58 1.92
N GLU A 151 15.25 6.93 2.65
CA GLU A 151 16.12 7.59 3.64
C GLU A 151 17.06 8.62 2.99
N ALA A 152 17.53 8.35 1.78
CA ALA A 152 18.38 9.27 1.02
C ALA A 152 17.61 10.41 0.33
N GLY A 153 16.28 10.47 0.45
CA GLY A 153 15.44 11.47 -0.23
C GLY A 153 15.52 11.40 -1.76
N ARG A 154 15.93 10.26 -2.32
CA ARG A 154 16.09 10.10 -3.77
C ARG A 154 14.73 9.88 -4.42
N PRO A 155 14.47 10.47 -5.60
CA PRO A 155 13.27 10.17 -6.36
C PRO A 155 13.26 8.70 -6.75
N LEU A 156 12.30 7.96 -6.20
CA LEU A 156 12.01 6.59 -6.58
C LEU A 156 11.26 6.63 -7.91
N SER A 157 11.82 6.03 -8.97
CA SER A 157 11.06 5.89 -10.21
C SER A 157 9.82 5.01 -9.94
N ALA A 158 8.65 5.59 -10.15
CA ALA A 158 7.45 4.79 -10.34
C ALA A 158 7.65 4.08 -11.68
N ARG A 159 7.59 2.75 -11.71
CA ARG A 159 7.44 2.07 -13.00
C ARG A 159 6.15 2.60 -13.61
N GLY A 160 6.24 3.22 -14.78
CA GLY A 160 5.10 3.65 -15.55
C GLY A 160 4.18 2.46 -15.79
N SER A 161 2.90 2.64 -15.54
CA SER A 161 1.87 1.71 -15.96
C SER A 161 1.87 1.64 -17.49
N THR A 162 2.74 0.83 -18.08
CA THR A 162 2.54 0.34 -19.45
C THR A 162 1.41 -0.67 -19.39
N HIS A 163 0.18 -0.15 -19.30
CA HIS A 163 -0.99 -0.81 -19.85
C HIS A 163 -1.26 -0.19 -21.21
N ASP A 164 -0.29 -0.35 -22.13
CA ASP A 164 -0.60 -0.51 -23.54
C ASP A 164 -0.94 -2.00 -23.73
N PHE A 165 -2.20 -2.35 -23.50
CA PHE A 165 -2.80 -3.45 -24.22
C PHE A 165 -3.68 -2.83 -25.29
N ILE A 166 -3.11 -2.81 -26.49
CA ILE A 166 -3.76 -2.51 -27.75
C ILE A 166 -4.75 -3.64 -28.08
N LEU A 167 -5.95 -3.22 -28.49
CA LEU A 167 -7.12 -3.94 -29.05
C LEU A 167 -8.02 -4.74 -28.09
#